data_AF-A0A951J901-F1
#
_entry.id   AF-A0A951J901-F1
#
_cell.length_a   1.000
_cell.length_b   1.000
_cell.length_c   1.000
_cell.angle_alpha   90.00
_cell.angle_beta   90.00
_cell.angle_gamma   90.00
#
_symmetry.space_group_name_H-M   'P 1'
#
loop_
_entity.id
_entity.type
_entity.pdbx_description
1 polymer ?
#
loop_
_entity_poly.entity_id
_entity_poly.type
_entity_poly.pdbx_seq_one_letter_code
_entity_poly.pdbx_strand_id
1 'polypeptide(L)' 'MQDFNRTTPVGAVAYFRHCIKYGNVNGALSCFHSEAVYLDGRELRGLDEIKTAIQAICALQFQISGATPILH' A
#
# COMPACT_ATOMS: atom_id res chain seq x y z
N MET A 1 11.61 -12.22 -7.61
CA MET A 1 11.13 -11.24 -6.61
C MET A 1 11.64 -9.88 -7.07
N GLN A 2 10.78 -8.87 -7.23
CA GLN A 2 11.31 -7.51 -7.46
C GLN A 2 12.05 -7.09 -6.19
N ASP A 3 13.28 -6.60 -6.33
CA ASP A 3 14.07 -6.10 -5.23
C ASP A 3 13.62 -4.67 -4.91
N PHE A 4 12.73 -4.53 -3.94
CA PHE A 4 12.25 -3.23 -3.51
C PHE A 4 13.16 -2.70 -2.41
N ASN A 5 13.89 -1.61 -2.67
CA ASN A 5 14.65 -0.94 -1.63
C ASN A 5 13.73 -0.17 -0.66
N ARG A 6 13.17 -0.88 0.32
CA ARG A 6 12.23 -0.37 1.33
C ARG A 6 12.84 0.62 2.33
N THR A 7 14.15 0.87 2.28
CA THR A 7 14.80 1.91 3.09
C THR A 7 14.60 3.31 2.52
N THR A 8 14.12 3.40 1.27
CA THR A 8 13.78 4.67 0.61
C THR A 8 12.26 4.83 0.53
N PRO A 9 11.74 6.07 0.60
CA PRO A 9 10.30 6.32 0.41
C PRO A 9 9.78 5.75 -0.92
N VAL A 10 10.55 5.92 -2.00
CA VAL A 10 10.18 5.43 -3.34
C VAL A 10 10.05 3.90 -3.35
N GLY A 11 11.02 3.18 -2.78
CA GLY A 11 10.97 1.72 -2.74
C GLY A 11 9.91 1.17 -1.78
N ALA A 12 9.64 1.85 -0.66
CA ALA A 12 8.55 1.50 0.25
C ALA A 12 7.17 1.67 -0.43
N VAL A 13 6.97 2.76 -1.18
CA VAL A 13 5.75 2.99 -1.97
C VAL A 13 5.61 1.97 -3.10
N ALA A 14 6.70 1.66 -3.81
CA ALA A 14 6.69 0.65 -4.87
C ALA A 14 6.31 -0.74 -4.33
N TYR A 15 6.88 -1.14 -3.18
CA TYR A 15 6.53 -2.38 -2.50
C TYR A 15 5.06 -2.40 -2.06
N PHE A 16 4.57 -1.31 -1.44
CA PHE A 16 3.17 -1.18 -1.05
C PHE A 16 2.22 -1.37 -2.26
N ARG A 17 2.47 -0.68 -3.37
CA ARG A 17 1.67 -0.80 -4.60
C ARG A 17 1.70 -2.21 -5.17
N HIS A 18 2.87 -2.87 -5.15
CA HIS A 18 2.98 -4.26 -5.55
C HIS A 18 2.11 -5.17 -4.66
N CYS A 19 2.17 -5.00 -3.34
CA CYS A 19 1.32 -5.75 -2.41
C CYS A 19 -0.17 -5.55 -2.70
N ILE A 20 -0.62 -4.32 -2.93
CA ILE A 20 -2.02 -4.04 -3.30
C ILE A 20 -2.40 -4.74 -4.61
N LYS A 21 -1.57 -4.60 -5.65
CA LYS A 21 -1.82 -5.19 -6.99
C LYS A 21 -2.04 -6.71 -6.94
N TYR A 22 -1.30 -7.40 -6.08
CA TYR A 22 -1.38 -8.86 -5.93
C TYR A 22 -2.23 -9.32 -4.74
N GLY A 23 -2.97 -8.41 -4.09
CA GLY A 23 -3.83 -8.74 -2.95
C GLY A 23 -3.08 -9.18 -1.68
N ASN A 24 -1.78 -8.87 -1.56
CA ASN A 24 -0.97 -9.22 -0.39
C ASN A 24 -1.17 -8.21 0.74
N VAL A 25 -2.25 -8.39 1.49
CA VAL A 25 -2.65 -7.55 2.63
C VAL A 25 -1.56 -7.46 3.69
N ASN A 26 -0.96 -8.59 4.10
CA ASN A 26 0.06 -8.60 5.15
C ASN A 26 1.33 -7.86 4.72
N GLY A 27 1.73 -8.00 3.45
CA GLY A 27 2.85 -7.26 2.88
C GLY A 27 2.59 -5.76 2.86
N ALA A 28 1.40 -5.33 2.41
CA ALA A 28 1.00 -3.94 2.41
C ALA A 28 0.92 -3.35 3.83
N LEU A 29 0.39 -4.13 4.80
CA LEU A 29 0.30 -3.72 6.19
C LEU A 29 1.67 -3.54 6.84
N SER A 30 2.68 -4.31 6.41
CA SER A 30 4.06 -4.17 6.89
C SER A 30 4.75 -2.85 6.51
N CYS A 31 4.13 -2.04 5.65
CA CYS A 31 4.61 -0.69 5.34
C CYS A 31 4.19 0.35 6.38
N PHE A 32 3.28 0.00 7.30
CA PHE A 32 2.78 0.93 8.32
C PHE A 32 3.53 0.75 9.63
N HIS A 33 3.79 1.87 10.30
CA HIS A 33 4.23 1.85 11.69
C HIS A 33 3.07 1.42 12.60
N SER A 34 3.37 0.86 13.77
CA SER A 34 2.36 0.46 14.76
C SER A 34 1.47 1.62 15.21
N GLU A 35 2.00 2.83 15.15
CA GLU A 35 1.33 4.09 15.50
C GLU A 35 0.85 4.88 14.28
N ALA A 36 0.82 4.25 13.10
CA ALA A 36 0.37 4.92 11.89
C ALA A 36 -1.11 5.32 11.99
N VAL A 37 -1.41 6.46 11.36
CA VAL A 37 -2.77 6.92 11.10
C VAL A 37 -2.99 6.92 9.59
N TYR A 38 -4.01 6.20 9.14
CA TYR A 38 -4.38 6.13 7.73
C TYR A 38 -5.61 7.01 7.48
N LEU A 39 -5.62 7.75 6.37
CA LEU A 39 -6.72 8.64 6.00
C LEU A 39 -7.48 8.08 4.79
N ASP A 40 -8.71 7.66 5.03
CA ASP A 40 -9.63 7.12 4.01
C ASP A 40 -10.95 7.93 4.00
N GLY A 41 -10.85 9.26 4.03
CA GLY A 41 -11.98 10.16 4.34
C GLY A 41 -12.34 10.22 5.83
N ARG A 42 -11.75 9.34 6.65
CA ARG A 42 -11.69 9.40 8.11
C ARG A 42 -10.33 8.89 8.60
N GLU A 43 -9.94 9.28 9.82
CA GLU A 43 -8.76 8.74 10.48
C GLU A 43 -9.02 7.30 10.93
N LEU A 44 -8.15 6.38 10.50
CA LEU A 44 -8.07 5.01 10.98
C LEU A 44 -6.78 4.86 11.78
N ARG A 45 -6.86 4.36 13.00
CA ARG A 45 -5.72 4.30 13.92
C ARG A 45 -5.38 2.88 14.29
N GLY A 46 -4.08 2.58 14.26
CA GLY A 46 -3.58 1.26 14.59
C GLY A 46 -3.78 0.24 13.46
N LEU A 47 -2.98 -0.82 13.52
CA LEU A 47 -2.85 -1.76 12.41
C LEU A 47 -4.14 -2.54 12.11
N ASP A 48 -5.05 -2.71 13.06
CA ASP A 48 -6.29 -3.48 12.87
C ASP A 48 -7.31 -2.73 11.99
N GLU A 49 -7.53 -1.44 12.26
CA GLU A 49 -8.38 -0.59 11.42
C GLU A 49 -7.78 -0.40 10.03
N ILE A 50 -6.47 -0.16 9.96
CA ILE A 50 -5.74 -0.02 8.69
C ILE A 50 -5.83 -1.32 7.89
N LYS A 51 -5.69 -2.48 8.53
CA LYS A 51 -5.81 -3.78 7.86
C LYS A 51 -7.15 -3.93 7.17
N THR A 52 -8.24 -3.51 7.80
CA THR A 52 -9.59 -3.57 7.19
C THR A 52 -9.66 -2.72 5.92
N ALA A 53 -9.10 -1.51 5.94
CA ALA A 53 -9.02 -0.65 4.76
C ALA A 53 -8.14 -1.27 3.65
N ILE A 54 -6.96 -1.79 4.00
CA ILE A 54 -6.07 -2.47 3.06
C ILE A 54 -6.73 -3.71 2.46
N GLN A 55 -7.50 -4.48 3.23
CA GLN A 55 -8.28 -5.62 2.73
C GLN A 55 -9.30 -5.17 1.70
N ALA A 56 -10.04 -4.08 1.95
CA ALA A 56 -10.99 -3.52 1.00
C ALA A 56 -10.29 -3.08 -0.30
N ILE A 57 -9.16 -2.38 -0.20
CA ILE A 57 -8.38 -1.90 -1.36
C ILE A 57 -7.84 -3.09 -2.18
N CYS A 58 -7.29 -4.12 -1.51
CA CYS A 58 -6.83 -5.35 -2.18
C CYS A 58 -7.97 -6.09 -2.87
N ALA A 59 -9.16 -6.14 -2.25
CA ALA A 59 -10.34 -6.81 -2.79
C ALA A 59 -10.92 -6.09 -4.01
N LEU A 60 -10.75 -4.77 -4.10
CA LEU A 60 -11.20 -3.99 -5.26
C LEU A 60 -10.44 -4.36 -6.55
N GLN A 61 -9.33 -5.12 -6.47
CA GLN A 61 -8.55 -5.62 -7.62
C GLN A 61 -8.48 -4.57 -8.73
N PHE A 62 -8.13 -3.33 -8.35
CA PHE A 62 -7.98 -2.27 -9.33
C PHE A 62 -6.96 -2.75 -10.34
N GLN A 63 -7.38 -2.90 -11.60
CA GLN A 63 -6.46 -2.93 -12.71
C GLN A 63 -5.83 -1.54 -12.77
N ILE A 64 -4.81 -1.30 -11.93
CA ILE A 64 -4.05 -0.06 -11.90
C ILE A 64 -3.24 -0.01 -13.20
N SER A 65 -3.90 0.41 -14.28
CA SER A 65 -3.28 0.82 -15.54
C SER A 65 -2.78 2.25 -15.35
N GLY A 66 -1.70 2.41 -14.59
CA GLY A 66 -1.18 3.72 -14.21
C GLY A 66 0.31 3.69 -14.02
N ALA A 67 1.06 3.51 -15.10
CA ALA A 67 2.49 3.80 -15.13
C ALA A 67 2.98 4.09 -16.57
N THR A 68 2.49 5.19 -17.14
CA THR A 68 3.36 5.98 -18.03
C THR A 68 3.56 7.31 -17.34
N PRO A 69 4.69 7.55 -16.66
CA PRO A 69 5.03 8.91 -16.24
C PRO A 69 5.18 9.74 -17.51
N ILE A 70 4.33 10.76 -17.66
CA ILE A 70 4.50 11.78 -18.70
C ILE A 70 5.67 12.64 -18.23
N LEU A 71 6.87 12.33 -18.71
CA LEU A 71 8.02 13.23 -18.64
C LEU A 71 7.76 14.35 -19.66
N HIS A 72 7.51 15.56 -19.16
CA HIS A 72 7.56 16.80 -19.95
C HIS A 72 8.89 17.51 -19.69
#